data_AF-A0A7J8AA80-F1
#
_entry.id   AF-A0A7J8AA80-F1
#
_cell.length_a   1.000
_cell.length_b   1.000
_cell.length_c   1.000
_cell.angle_alpha   90.00
_cell.angle_beta   90.00
_cell.angle_gamma   90.00
#
_symmetry.space_group_name_H-M   'P 1'
#
loop_
_entity.id
_entity.type
_entity.pdbx_description
1 polymer ?
#
loop_
_entity_poly.entity_id
_entity_poly.type
_entity_poly.pdbx_seq_one_letter_code
_entity_poly.pdbx_strand_id
1 'polypeptide(L)'
;MYRNHSIFLADINQERGVSESYKKNLMALKKFVMVKFLNDSIVDPVDSEWFGFYRSGQDKETIPLQKTTLYTQDRLGLREMDKAGQLVFLALEGDHLQLSEEWFYAHIIPFLE
;
A
#
# COMPACT_ATOMS: atom_id res chain seq x y z
N MET A 1 -0.20 13.79 -16.62
CA MET A 1 1.27 13.89 -16.70
C MET A 1 1.94 12.67 -16.07
N TYR A 2 1.72 12.40 -14.78
CA TYR A 2 2.28 11.26 -14.01
C TYR A 2 2.25 9.90 -14.74
N ARG A 3 1.06 9.38 -15.10
CA ARG A 3 0.87 8.04 -15.70
C ARG A 3 1.77 7.73 -16.90
N ASN A 4 2.09 8.73 -17.71
CA ASN A 4 2.86 8.55 -18.95
C ASN A 4 4.35 8.86 -18.80
N HIS A 5 4.77 9.57 -17.74
CA HIS A 5 6.15 10.05 -17.58
C HIS A 5 6.85 9.47 -16.35
N SER A 6 6.11 8.88 -15.41
CA SER A 6 6.70 8.16 -14.29
C SER A 6 7.39 6.90 -14.80
N ILE A 7 8.72 6.87 -14.66
CA ILE A 7 9.57 5.76 -15.10
C ILE A 7 9.57 4.59 -14.11
N PHE A 8 9.02 4.78 -12.90
CA PHE A 8 9.03 3.81 -11.83
C PHE A 8 7.63 3.53 -11.30
N LEU A 9 7.00 4.47 -10.62
CA LEU A 9 5.75 4.21 -9.88
C LEU A 9 4.59 3.79 -10.81
N ALA A 10 4.44 4.43 -11.97
CA ALA A 10 3.42 4.04 -12.95
C ALA A 10 3.71 2.67 -13.59
N ASP A 11 4.97 2.21 -13.57
CA ASP A 11 5.36 0.88 -14.02
C ASP A 11 4.94 -0.19 -13.01
N ILE A 12 5.46 -0.10 -11.79
CA ILE A 12 5.22 -1.10 -10.75
C ILE A 12 3.73 -1.16 -10.33
N ASN A 13 2.98 -0.05 -10.48
CA ASN A 13 1.55 -0.01 -10.24
C ASN A 13 0.68 -0.40 -11.46
N GLN A 14 1.28 -0.94 -12.53
CA GLN A 14 0.56 -1.52 -13.66
C GLN A 14 -0.38 -0.52 -14.35
N GLU A 15 0.01 0.76 -14.41
CA GLU A 15 -0.85 1.82 -14.93
C GLU A 15 -0.85 1.88 -16.47
N ARG A 16 0.25 1.45 -17.10
CA ARG A 16 0.44 1.45 -18.56
C ARG A 16 0.12 0.11 -19.21
N GLY A 17 0.10 -0.96 -18.42
CA GLY A 17 -0.19 -2.33 -18.83
C GLY A 17 -0.07 -3.26 -17.63
N VAL A 18 -0.53 -4.51 -17.78
CA VAL A 18 -0.43 -5.52 -16.71
C VAL A 18 0.77 -6.41 -17.01
N SER A 19 1.79 -6.36 -16.15
CA SER A 19 2.87 -7.34 -16.11
C SER A 19 2.46 -8.54 -15.27
N GLU A 20 2.24 -9.70 -15.92
CA GLU A 20 1.92 -10.95 -15.23
C GLU A 20 3.01 -11.37 -14.23
N SER A 21 4.27 -11.07 -14.55
CA SER A 21 5.39 -11.35 -13.65
C SER A 21 5.31 -10.56 -12.35
N TYR A 22 4.94 -9.27 -12.40
CA TYR A 22 4.79 -8.44 -11.19
C TYR A 22 3.67 -8.95 -10.30
N LYS A 23 2.50 -9.24 -10.88
CA LYS A 23 1.37 -9.82 -10.14
C LYS A 23 1.75 -11.15 -9.48
N LYS A 24 2.31 -12.08 -10.25
CA LYS A 24 2.73 -13.39 -9.75
C LYS A 24 3.76 -13.28 -8.62
N ASN A 25 4.76 -12.42 -8.78
CA ASN A 25 5.85 -12.27 -7.82
C ASN A 25 5.36 -11.62 -6.52
N LEU A 26 4.49 -10.61 -6.60
CA LEU A 26 3.94 -9.97 -5.40
C LEU A 26 3.05 -10.95 -4.62
N MET A 27 2.20 -11.70 -5.31
CA MET A 27 1.35 -12.72 -4.69
C MET A 27 2.12 -13.88 -4.05
N ALA A 28 3.39 -14.09 -4.42
CA ALA A 28 4.23 -15.12 -3.81
C ALA A 28 4.67 -14.78 -2.38
N LEU A 29 4.49 -13.53 -1.92
CA LEU A 29 4.76 -13.13 -0.54
C LEU A 29 3.82 -13.85 0.42
N LYS A 30 4.35 -14.37 1.54
CA LYS A 30 3.51 -14.95 2.60
C LYS A 30 2.64 -13.90 3.30
N LYS A 31 3.24 -12.73 3.56
CA LYS A 31 2.59 -11.58 4.18
C LYS A 31 3.11 -10.30 3.52
N PHE A 32 2.23 -9.33 3.37
CA PHE A 32 2.57 -7.96 3.01
C PHE A 32 1.99 -7.04 4.09
N VAL A 33 2.85 -6.60 5.00
CA VAL A 33 2.50 -5.79 6.17
C VAL A 33 2.73 -4.31 5.84
N MET A 34 1.68 -3.51 5.98
CA MET A 34 1.69 -2.06 5.76
C MET A 34 1.39 -1.34 7.07
N VAL A 35 2.29 -0.45 7.48
CA VAL A 35 2.18 0.33 8.72
C VAL A 35 1.82 1.76 8.36
N LYS A 36 0.80 2.32 9.00
CA LYS A 36 0.35 3.71 8.81
C LYS A 36 0.54 4.53 10.09
N PHE A 37 1.21 5.68 9.98
CA PHE A 37 1.35 6.64 11.06
C PHE A 37 0.17 7.62 11.03
N LEU A 38 -0.66 7.64 12.07
CA LEU A 38 -1.92 8.37 12.06
C LEU A 38 -1.74 9.90 12.09
N ASN A 39 -0.57 10.38 12.49
CA ASN A 39 -0.24 11.80 12.60
C ASN A 39 0.90 12.20 11.66
N ASP A 40 1.14 11.41 10.60
CA ASP A 40 2.21 11.66 9.63
C ASP A 40 2.08 13.05 8.99
N SER A 41 3.13 13.86 9.13
CA SER A 41 3.24 15.20 8.55
C SER A 41 4.14 15.26 7.32
N ILE A 42 4.75 14.14 6.92
CA ILE A 42 5.74 14.02 5.85
C ILE A 42 5.13 13.41 4.59
N VAL A 43 4.29 12.39 4.73
CA VAL A 43 3.65 11.68 3.62
C VAL A 43 2.31 12.32 3.27
N ASP A 44 2.21 12.83 2.05
CA ASP A 44 0.97 13.42 1.52
C ASP A 44 0.50 12.69 0.24
N PRO A 45 -0.65 11.96 0.27
CA PRO A 45 -1.53 11.74 1.41
C PRO A 45 -1.06 10.55 2.28
N VAL A 46 -1.30 10.62 3.60
CA VAL A 46 -1.02 9.53 4.56
C VAL A 46 -1.67 8.20 4.14
N ASP A 47 -2.80 8.25 3.41
CA ASP A 47 -3.45 7.04 2.88
C ASP A 47 -2.55 6.22 1.92
N SER A 48 -1.50 6.82 1.36
CA SER A 48 -0.50 6.14 0.52
C SER A 48 0.23 5.03 1.26
N GLU A 49 0.43 5.14 2.57
CA GLU A 49 1.07 4.11 3.42
C GLU A 49 0.26 2.80 3.44
N TRP A 50 -1.04 2.87 3.19
CA TRP A 50 -1.96 1.73 3.06
C TRP A 50 -2.45 1.54 1.61
N PHE A 51 -1.65 1.96 0.63
CA PHE A 51 -1.96 1.81 -0.80
C PHE A 51 -3.24 2.54 -1.27
N GLY A 52 -3.77 3.44 -0.45
CA GLY A 52 -4.79 4.40 -0.83
C GLY A 52 -4.18 5.61 -1.54
N PHE A 53 -5.02 6.46 -2.12
CA PHE A 53 -4.55 7.70 -2.74
C PHE A 53 -5.69 8.71 -2.92
N TYR A 54 -5.38 9.92 -3.37
CA TYR A 54 -6.39 10.87 -3.83
C TYR A 54 -7.31 10.28 -4.89
N ARG A 55 -8.61 10.60 -4.81
CA ARG A 55 -9.55 10.31 -5.89
C ARG A 55 -9.09 11.02 -7.16
N SER A 56 -9.01 10.28 -8.27
CA SER A 56 -8.56 10.80 -9.56
C SER A 56 -9.28 12.09 -9.96
N GLY A 57 -8.51 13.07 -10.45
CA GLY A 57 -9.00 14.35 -10.96
C GLY A 57 -8.95 15.51 -9.96
N GLN A 58 -8.51 15.27 -8.72
CA GLN A 58 -8.39 16.27 -7.65
C GLN A 58 -7.38 15.81 -6.59
N ASP A 59 -7.11 16.65 -5.59
CA ASP A 59 -6.05 16.50 -4.57
C ASP A 59 -6.55 16.77 -3.13
N LYS A 60 -7.83 16.54 -2.85
CA LYS A 60 -8.46 16.82 -1.55
C LYS A 60 -9.07 15.59 -0.88
N GLU A 61 -9.89 14.83 -1.60
CA GLU A 61 -10.53 13.61 -1.08
C GLU A 61 -9.70 12.38 -1.41
N THR A 62 -9.41 11.55 -0.41
CA THR A 62 -8.72 10.26 -0.59
C THR A 62 -9.70 9.09 -0.69
N ILE A 63 -9.24 8.00 -1.30
CA ILE A 63 -9.95 6.72 -1.36
C ILE A 63 -9.01 5.60 -0.90
N PRO A 64 -9.52 4.61 -0.15
CA PRO A 64 -8.73 3.46 0.26
C PRO A 64 -8.44 2.53 -0.92
N LEU A 65 -7.42 1.68 -0.78
CA LEU A 65 -7.00 0.69 -1.78
C LEU A 65 -8.19 -0.05 -2.41
N GLN A 66 -9.15 -0.51 -1.60
CA GLN A 66 -10.28 -1.33 -2.05
C GLN A 66 -11.22 -0.62 -3.03
N LYS A 67 -11.20 0.72 -3.06
CA LYS A 67 -11.99 1.54 -4.00
C LYS A 67 -11.22 1.94 -5.26
N THR A 68 -9.94 1.57 -5.38
CA THR A 68 -9.10 1.93 -6.52
C THR A 68 -9.31 0.98 -7.72
N THR A 69 -8.99 1.45 -8.92
CA THR A 69 -8.93 0.60 -10.13
C THR A 69 -7.89 -0.52 -9.98
N LEU A 70 -6.77 -0.24 -9.30
CA LEU A 70 -5.69 -1.21 -9.05
C LEU A 70 -6.22 -2.47 -8.36
N TYR A 71 -7.04 -2.29 -7.32
CA TYR A 71 -7.64 -3.38 -6.55
C TYR A 71 -8.86 -4.00 -7.24
N THR A 72 -9.79 -3.18 -7.75
CA THR A 72 -11.03 -3.67 -8.36
C THR A 72 -10.80 -4.48 -9.63
N GLN A 73 -9.79 -4.12 -10.43
CA GLN A 73 -9.34 -4.90 -11.58
C GLN A 73 -8.22 -5.89 -11.22
N ASP A 74 -7.75 -5.86 -9.98
CA ASP A 74 -6.75 -6.77 -9.41
C ASP A 74 -5.47 -6.91 -10.25
N ARG A 75 -4.94 -5.78 -10.71
CA ARG A 75 -3.80 -5.74 -11.65
C ARG A 75 -2.48 -6.19 -11.02
N LEU A 76 -2.38 -6.12 -9.70
CA LEU A 76 -1.22 -6.56 -8.92
C LEU A 76 -1.50 -7.80 -8.07
N GLY A 77 -2.73 -8.34 -8.08
CA GLY A 77 -3.10 -9.45 -7.20
C GLY A 77 -3.45 -9.05 -5.76
N LEU A 78 -3.50 -7.74 -5.46
CA LEU A 78 -3.79 -7.23 -4.11
C LEU A 78 -5.17 -7.67 -3.58
N ARG A 79 -6.18 -7.82 -4.44
CA ARG A 79 -7.50 -8.30 -4.02
C ARG A 79 -7.48 -9.78 -3.70
N GLU A 80 -6.72 -10.57 -4.45
CA GLU A 80 -6.51 -11.99 -4.15
C GLU A 80 -5.75 -12.16 -2.85
N MET A 81 -4.66 -11.40 -2.66
CA MET A 81 -3.87 -11.39 -1.41
C MET A 81 -4.70 -10.97 -0.20
N ASP A 82 -5.55 -9.95 -0.34
CA ASP A 82 -6.44 -9.48 0.74
C ASP A 82 -7.41 -10.58 1.17
N LYS A 83 -8.07 -11.24 0.20
CA LYS A 83 -8.98 -12.37 0.45
C LYS A 83 -8.28 -13.58 1.07
N ALA A 84 -7.00 -13.80 0.74
CA ALA A 84 -6.17 -14.85 1.32
C ALA A 84 -5.58 -14.47 2.69
N GLY A 85 -5.86 -13.27 3.21
CA GLY A 85 -5.32 -12.78 4.47
C GLY A 85 -3.81 -12.52 4.42
N GLN A 86 -3.24 -12.30 3.24
CA GLN A 86 -1.83 -11.99 3.06
C GLN A 86 -1.53 -10.50 3.31
N LEU A 87 -2.49 -9.60 3.09
CA LEU A 87 -2.34 -8.18 3.43
C LEU A 87 -2.62 -7.95 4.91
N VAL A 88 -1.75 -7.19 5.58
CA VAL A 88 -1.90 -6.79 6.97
C VAL A 88 -1.78 -5.28 7.06
N PHE A 89 -2.76 -4.64 7.68
CA PHE A 89 -2.82 -3.20 7.87
C PHE A 89 -2.66 -2.88 9.36
N LEU A 90 -1.53 -2.29 9.73
CA LEU A 90 -1.25 -1.83 11.09
C LEU A 90 -1.26 -0.31 11.12
N ALA A 91 -1.75 0.28 12.21
CA ALA A 91 -1.71 1.72 12.43
C ALA A 91 -1.27 2.03 13.86
N LEU A 92 -0.60 3.16 14.02
CA LEU A 92 -0.22 3.70 15.31
C LEU A 92 -0.29 5.23 15.30
N GLU A 93 -0.52 5.81 16.47
CA GLU A 93 -0.32 7.24 16.70
C GLU A 93 1.18 7.58 16.67
N GLY A 94 1.50 8.75 16.15
CA GLY A 94 2.88 9.18 15.92
C GLY A 94 3.04 9.84 14.56
N ASP A 95 4.07 10.68 14.45
CA ASP A 95 4.51 11.26 13.17
C ASP A 95 5.35 10.23 12.39
N HIS A 96 5.85 10.60 11.21
CA HIS A 96 6.57 9.73 10.28
C HIS A 96 7.69 8.94 10.96
N LEU A 97 7.60 7.60 10.92
CA LEU A 97 8.57 6.67 11.51
C LEU A 97 8.72 6.77 13.04
N GLN A 98 7.79 7.45 13.72
CA GLN A 98 7.77 7.54 15.18
C GLN A 98 7.05 6.32 15.76
N LEU A 99 7.82 5.33 16.20
CA LEU A 99 7.31 4.16 16.91
C LEU A 99 8.15 3.84 18.15
N SER A 100 7.53 3.23 19.16
CA SER A 100 8.25 2.79 20.36
C SER A 100 8.82 1.38 20.18
N GLU A 101 9.82 1.03 21.00
CA GLU A 101 10.35 -0.33 21.04
C GLU A 101 9.26 -1.33 21.42
N GLU A 102 8.42 -1.01 22.39
CA GLU A 102 7.32 -1.87 22.84
C GLU A 102 6.36 -2.18 21.69
N TRP A 103 6.02 -1.17 20.89
CA TRP A 103 5.16 -1.36 19.73
C TRP A 103 5.83 -2.25 18.67
N PHE A 104 7.12 -2.02 18.39
CA PHE A 104 7.91 -2.82 17.45
C PHE A 104 7.97 -4.29 17.85
N TYR A 105 8.31 -4.58 19.11
CA TYR A 105 8.36 -5.95 19.62
C TYR A 105 6.99 -6.62 19.59
N ALA A 106 5.91 -5.90 19.90
CA ALA A 106 4.56 -6.47 19.93
C ALA A 106 3.96 -6.71 18.54
N HIS A 107 4.26 -5.87 17.53
CA HIS A 107 3.55 -5.87 16.25
C HIS A 107 4.40 -6.23 15.04
N ILE A 108 5.72 -6.08 15.09
CA ILE A 108 6.60 -6.37 13.93
C ILE A 108 7.37 -7.67 14.10
N ILE A 109 7.96 -7.91 15.28
CA ILE A 109 8.71 -9.15 15.54
C ILE A 109 7.92 -10.44 15.23
N PRO A 110 6.61 -10.55 15.50
CA PRO A 110 5.83 -11.74 15.14
C PRO A 110 5.81 -12.10 13.65
N PHE A 111 6.22 -11.19 12.75
CA PHE A 111 6.34 -11.46 11.31
C PHE A 111 7.75 -11.90 10.87
N LEU A 112 8.73 -11.87 11.78
CA LEU A 112 10.15 -12.17 11.50
C LEU A 112 10.63 -13.49 12.11
N GLU A 113 9.82 -14.11 12.97
CA GLU A 113 10.09 -15.40 13.61
C GLU A 113 9.69 -16.61 12.75
#